data_AF-A0A7C5NT29-F1
#
_entry.id   AF-A0A7C5NT29-F1
#
_cell.length_a   1.000
_cell.length_b   1.000
_cell.length_c   1.000
_cell.angle_alpha   90.00
_cell.angle_beta   90.00
_cell.angle_gamma   90.00
#
_symmetry.space_group_name_H-M   'P 1'
#
loop_
_entity.id
_entity.type
_entity.pdbx_description
1 polymer ?
#
loop_
_entity_poly.entity_id
_entity_poly.type
_entity_poly.pdbx_seq_one_letter_code
_entity_poly.pdbx_strand_id
1 'polypeptide(L)' 'QVSYFKYTRKKYGEGRRIFKMSPIHHHYQKLGIHESKIVSRFLIIGILLAALTIITLKIR' A
#
# COMPACT_ATOMS: atom_id res chain seq x y z
N GLN A 1 1.45 -8.98 4.13
CA GLN A 1 0.30 -9.45 4.95
C GLN A 1 0.54 -10.84 5.57
N VAL A 2 1.03 -11.83 4.80
CA VAL A 2 1.19 -13.23 5.26
C VAL A 2 2.18 -13.38 6.43
N SER A 3 3.35 -12.73 6.38
CA SER A 3 4.38 -12.85 7.43
C SER A 3 3.90 -12.32 8.78
N TYR A 4 3.21 -11.17 8.79
CA TYR A 4 2.62 -10.59 10.01
C TYR A 4 1.50 -11.46 10.59
N PHE A 5 0.63 -12.01 9.73
CA PHE A 5 -0.42 -12.92 10.16
C PHE A 5 0.15 -14.20 10.79
N LYS A 6 1.21 -14.79 10.19
CA LYS A 6 1.90 -15.95 10.74
C LYS A 6 2.59 -15.63 12.08
N TYR A 7 3.27 -14.50 12.18
CA TYR A 7 3.91 -14.05 13.41
C TYR A 7 2.91 -13.85 14.55
N THR A 8 1.82 -13.12 14.30
CA THR A 8 0.80 -12.83 15.32
C THR A 8 0.06 -14.09 15.75
N ARG A 9 -0.25 -15.00 14.82
CA ARG A 9 -0.82 -16.31 15.13
C ARG A 9 0.11 -17.16 16.01
N LYS A 10 1.42 -17.14 15.77
CA LYS A 10 2.41 -17.88 16.58
C LYS A 10 2.61 -17.26 17.97
N LYS A 11 2.56 -15.93 18.09
CA LYS A 11 2.84 -15.21 19.34
C LYS A 11 1.63 -15.05 20.25
N TYR A 12 0.44 -14.84 19.69
CA TYR A 12 -0.78 -14.47 20.44
C TYR A 12 -1.93 -15.46 20.24
N GLY A 13 -1.72 -16.59 19.55
CA GLY A 13 -2.76 -17.59 19.23
C GLY A 13 -3.71 -17.15 18.10
N GLU A 14 -3.90 -15.86 17.89
CA GLU A 14 -4.77 -15.29 16.86
C GLU A 14 -3.99 -14.58 15.74
N GLY A 15 -4.39 -14.85 14.50
CA GLY A 15 -3.80 -14.18 13.34
C GLY A 15 -4.43 -12.81 13.12
N ARG A 16 -3.64 -11.74 13.28
CA ARG A 16 -4.09 -10.36 13.04
C ARG A 16 -3.67 -9.89 11.65
N ARG A 17 -4.53 -9.12 10.98
CA ARG A 17 -4.25 -8.51 9.66
C ARG A 17 -4.25 -6.99 9.79
N ILE A 18 -3.26 -6.34 9.17
CA ILE A 18 -3.12 -4.87 9.19
C ILE A 18 -4.13 -4.22 8.24
N PHE A 19 -4.27 -4.77 7.03
CA PHE A 19 -5.19 -4.26 6.01
C PHE A 19 -6.46 -5.09 5.96
N LYS A 20 -7.59 -4.43 5.67
CA LYS A 20 -8.88 -5.09 5.39
C LYS A 20 -8.83 -6.05 4.20
N MET A 21 -7.93 -5.79 3.24
CA MET A 21 -7.60 -6.61 2.07
C MET A 21 -6.24 -6.16 1.53
N SER A 22 -5.46 -7.07 0.96
CA SER A 22 -4.22 -6.75 0.25
C SER A 22 -4.32 -7.24 -1.20
N PRO A 23 -3.81 -6.49 -2.20
CA PRO A 23 -2.98 -5.28 -2.10
C PRO A 23 -3.73 -4.01 -1.65
N ILE A 24 -2.98 -2.92 -1.44
CA ILE A 24 -3.49 -1.69 -0.82
C ILE A 24 -4.61 -1.00 -1.61
N HIS A 25 -4.67 -1.13 -2.94
CA HIS A 25 -5.78 -0.57 -3.73
C HIS A 25 -7.12 -1.26 -3.39
N HIS A 26 -7.13 -2.57 -3.15
CA HIS A 26 -8.31 -3.29 -2.68
C HIS A 26 -8.70 -2.91 -1.26
N HIS A 27 -7.74 -2.51 -0.42
CA HIS A 27 -8.06 -1.95 0.90
C HIS A 27 -8.93 -0.71 0.78
N TYR A 28 -8.61 0.19 -0.16
CA TYR A 28 -9.38 1.41 -0.44
C TYR A 28 -10.71 1.13 -1.14
N GLN A 29 -10.78 0.14 -2.04
CA GLN A 29 -12.04 -0.30 -2.63
C GLN A 29 -13.01 -0.81 -1.55
N LYS A 30 -12.51 -1.61 -0.59
CA LYS A 30 -13.30 -2.11 0.56
C LYS A 30 -13.69 -1.00 1.55
N LEU A 31 -13.08 0.18 1.46
CA LEU A 31 -13.49 1.38 2.20
C LEU A 31 -14.55 2.21 1.46
N GLY A 32 -15.01 1.78 0.28
CA GLY A 32 -16.05 2.45 -0.50
C GLY A 32 -15.53 3.52 -1.45
N ILE A 33 -14.22 3.57 -1.71
CA ILE A 33 -13.65 4.53 -2.66
C ILE A 33 -13.78 3.98 -4.08
N HIS A 34 -14.35 4.78 -4.99
CA HIS A 34 -14.41 4.44 -6.42
C HIS A 34 -13.02 4.18 -7.00
N GLU A 35 -12.92 3.13 -7.80
CA GLU A 35 -11.67 2.65 -8.39
C GLU A 35 -10.92 3.73 -9.19
N SER A 36 -11.63 4.50 -10.02
CA SER A 36 -11.03 5.61 -10.78
C SER A 36 -10.33 6.63 -9.87
N LYS A 37 -10.93 6.99 -8.74
CA LYS A 37 -10.34 7.92 -7.76
C LYS A 37 -9.09 7.34 -7.10
N ILE A 38 -9.03 6.02 -6.88
CA ILE A 38 -7.85 5.34 -6.34
C ILE A 38 -6.73 5.41 -7.38
N VAL A 39 -7.00 5.01 -8.63
CA VAL A 39 -6.00 4.98 -9.71
C VAL A 39 -5.37 6.36 -9.92
N SER A 40 -6.18 7.43 -10.01
CA SER A 40 -5.64 8.79 -10.18
C SER A 40 -4.71 9.21 -9.05
N ARG A 41 -5.02 8.87 -7.79
CA ARG A 41 -4.18 9.19 -6.63
C ARG A 41 -2.84 8.43 -6.66
N PHE A 42 -2.88 7.15 -7.01
CA PHE A 42 -1.66 6.35 -7.16
C PHE A 42 -0.77 6.86 -8.29
N LEU A 43 -1.35 7.34 -9.39
CA LEU A 43 -0.60 7.96 -10.49
C LEU A 43 0.08 9.27 -10.07
N ILE A 44 -0.64 10.15 -9.35
CA ILE A 44 -0.04 11.41 -8.85
C ILE A 44 1.16 11.12 -7.97
N ILE A 45 1.03 10.17 -7.03
CA ILE A 45 2.14 9.77 -6.15
C ILE A 45 3.29 9.15 -6.98
N GLY A 46 2.97 8.32 -7.98
CA GLY A 46 3.97 7.72 -8.87
C GLY A 46 4.79 8.76 -9.65
N ILE A 47 4.12 9.79 -10.20
CA ILE A 47 4.80 10.88 -10.90
C ILE A 47 5.67 11.70 -9.96
N LEU A 48 5.20 11.99 -8.74
CA LEU A 48 5.99 12.70 -7.73
C LEU A 48 7.25 11.91 -7.34
N LEU A 49 7.13 10.60 -7.11
CA LEU A 49 8.28 9.74 -6.80
C LEU A 49 9.25 9.60 -7.99
N ALA A 50 8.73 9.56 -9.22
CA ALA A 50 9.56 9.57 -10.43
C ALA A 50 10.36 10.88 -10.55
N ALA A 51 9.71 12.03 -10.32
CA ALA A 51 10.38 13.33 -10.30
C ALA A 51 11.47 13.40 -9.22
N LEU A 52 11.18 12.91 -8.00
CA LEU A 52 12.16 12.81 -6.91
C LEU A 52 13.36 11.93 -7.28
N THR A 53 13.12 10.83 -8.00
CA THR A 53 14.18 9.94 -8.48
C THR A 53 15.10 10.67 -9.46
N ILE A 54 14.55 11.43 -10.41
CA ILE A 54 15.32 12.22 -11.37
C ILE A 54 16.16 13.29 -10.66
N ILE A 55 15.57 14.01 -9.70
CA ILE A 55 16.28 15.03 -8.92
C ILE A 55 17.44 14.40 -8.14
N THR A 56 17.19 13.28 -7.44
CA THR A 56 18.20 12.58 -6.64
C THR A 56 19.35 12.08 -7.53
N LEU A 57 19.04 11.56 -8.72
CA LEU A 57 20.04 11.06 -9.65
C LEU A 57 20.95 12.18 -10.19
N LYS A 58 20.42 13.39 -10.39
CA LYS A 58 21.18 14.55 -10.87
C LYS A 58 22.07 15.20 -9.79
N ILE A 59 21.81 14.90 -8.52
CA ILE A 59 22.58 15.42 -7.37
C ILE A 59 23.89 14.63 -7.14
N ARG A 60 24.04 13.45 -7.76
CA ARG A 60 25.28 12.68 -7.80
C ARG A 60 26.11 13.05 -9.01
#